data_AF-A0AAV2B9M6-F1
#
_entry.id   AF-A0AAV2B9M6-F1
#
_cell.length_a   1.000
_cell.length_b   1.000
_cell.length_c   1.000
_cell.angle_alpha   90.00
_cell.angle_beta   90.00
_cell.angle_gamma   90.00
#
_symmetry.space_group_name_H-M   'P 1'
#
loop_
_entity.id
_entity.type
_entity.pdbx_description
1 polymer ?
#
loop_
_entity_poly.entity_id
_entity_poly.type
_entity_poly.pdbx_seq_one_letter_code
_entity_poly.pdbx_strand_id
1 'polypeptide(L)'
;CSFPETNDICFQAGDSRANQHPPLASLHTIFLREHNRLANGLSTMNSQWDDEKIFQETRRIVGAEMQAIVYKEYLPITLGDERMTYFKLWLSDGGTTRYNNNLDPSLYTEFSAAAFRFGHSLINSMIAYSPLNATGGRRFLRNEFFQPFDLRQGTTGPLISGVARSPAQWFDRNMVQDVTNYLYRIRGDEAGLDLASINIQRGRDHGLPPYVDMVHFCADNSFRIRRFEDLSKNKVMTYENMQLLKRNYRDVKDIDLWTGILSEIYNDGAVIGPTATCVVGLQFNRLKYGDRFYFEHRNQVGSFSYQQMQELRKISLAKIICLNTEVKTMPLNAMLFNDRNNPLITCNYARGVDLSYWKE
;
A
#
# COMPACT_ATOMS: atom_id res chain seq x y z
N CYS A 1 22.91 0.02 6.98
CA CYS A 1 22.56 1.44 6.80
C CYS A 1 23.02 2.30 7.97
N SER A 2 23.30 1.78 9.17
CA SER A 2 23.85 2.60 10.25
C SER A 2 25.31 3.00 9.99
N PHE A 3 25.64 4.26 10.24
CA PHE A 3 27.01 4.80 10.29
C PHE A 3 27.27 5.36 11.69
N PRO A 4 27.77 4.54 12.64
CA PRO A 4 27.97 4.96 14.03
C PRO A 4 28.92 6.15 14.19
N GLU A 5 29.89 6.28 13.29
CA GLU A 5 30.88 7.37 13.28
C GLU A 5 30.25 8.76 13.12
N THR A 6 29.12 8.84 12.40
CA THR A 6 28.35 10.09 12.22
C THR A 6 27.07 10.11 13.07
N ASN A 7 26.92 9.16 13.99
CA ASN A 7 25.69 8.94 14.78
C ASN A 7 24.43 8.73 13.91
N ASP A 8 24.62 8.25 12.68
CA ASP A 8 23.54 7.97 11.75
C ASP A 8 23.06 6.53 11.90
N ILE A 9 22.22 6.30 12.91
CA ILE A 9 21.69 4.95 13.21
C ILE A 9 20.38 4.72 12.45
N CYS A 10 20.14 3.53 11.93
CA CYS A 10 18.85 3.20 11.32
C CYS A 10 17.73 3.01 12.34
N PHE A 11 16.49 3.26 11.92
CA PHE A 11 15.33 3.05 12.79
C PHE A 11 15.08 1.55 13.03
N GLN A 12 14.61 1.22 14.23
CA GLN A 12 14.11 -0.10 14.55
C GLN A 12 12.57 -0.08 14.50
N ALA A 13 11.99 -1.08 13.84
CA ALA A 13 10.55 -1.21 13.68
C ALA A 13 10.17 -2.71 13.62
N GLY A 14 8.86 -2.99 13.59
CA GLY A 14 8.34 -4.36 13.44
C GLY A 14 8.59 -5.00 12.07
N ASP A 15 9.05 -4.23 11.07
CA ASP A 15 9.45 -4.73 9.75
C ASP A 15 10.90 -4.32 9.44
N SER A 16 11.70 -5.26 8.97
CA SER A 16 13.14 -5.07 8.69
C SER A 16 13.42 -4.08 7.56
N ARG A 17 12.43 -3.80 6.70
CA ARG A 17 12.54 -2.91 5.55
C ARG A 17 12.12 -1.49 5.86
N ALA A 18 11.77 -1.14 7.11
CA ALA A 18 11.33 0.19 7.49
C ALA A 18 12.28 1.32 7.04
N ASN A 19 13.58 1.03 6.91
CA ASN A 19 14.59 1.99 6.46
C ASN A 19 14.83 2.00 4.95
N GLN A 20 14.07 1.27 4.13
CA GLN A 20 14.33 1.12 2.70
C GLN A 20 14.43 2.48 1.99
N HIS A 21 13.50 3.39 2.27
CA HIS A 21 13.55 4.78 1.82
C HIS A 21 12.78 5.70 2.80
N PRO A 22 13.05 7.02 2.83
CA PRO A 22 12.48 7.94 3.82
C PRO A 22 10.95 8.01 3.82
N PRO A 23 10.22 7.98 2.68
CA PRO A 23 8.76 7.95 2.71
C PRO A 23 8.16 6.76 3.49
N LEU A 24 8.78 5.57 3.39
CA LEU A 24 8.34 4.38 4.14
C LEU A 24 8.62 4.54 5.63
N ALA A 25 9.84 4.97 5.98
CA ALA A 25 10.22 5.25 7.36
C ALA A 25 9.33 6.31 8.03
N SER A 26 8.88 7.32 7.27
CA SER A 26 7.91 8.31 7.73
C SER A 26 6.57 7.68 8.13
N LEU A 27 6.02 6.78 7.31
CA LEU A 27 4.78 6.08 7.66
C LEU A 27 4.94 5.20 8.92
N HIS A 28 6.06 4.48 9.06
CA HIS A 28 6.38 3.76 10.29
C HIS A 28 6.42 4.67 11.52
N THR A 29 7.06 5.84 11.38
CA THR A 29 7.14 6.84 12.45
C THR A 29 5.77 7.39 12.83
N ILE A 30 4.92 7.66 11.83
CA ILE A 30 3.57 8.19 12.03
C ILE A 30 2.68 7.19 12.78
N PHE A 31 2.70 5.91 12.40
CA PHE A 31 1.90 4.90 13.10
C PHE A 31 2.44 4.55 14.49
N LEU A 32 3.76 4.67 14.71
CA LEU A 32 4.33 4.59 16.06
C LEU A 32 3.83 5.75 16.95
N ARG A 33 3.81 6.97 16.42
CA ARG A 33 3.27 8.14 17.14
C ARG A 33 1.78 7.97 17.42
N GLU A 34 1.02 7.43 16.46
CA GLU A 34 -0.40 7.17 16.64
C GLU A 34 -0.65 6.16 17.77
N HIS A 35 0.13 5.08 17.83
CA HIS A 35 0.09 4.14 18.95
C HIS A 35 0.30 4.89 20.28
N ASN A 36 1.36 5.68 20.42
CA ASN A 36 1.62 6.39 21.68
C ASN A 36 0.54 7.43 22.01
N ARG A 37 -0.03 8.11 21.01
CA ARG A 37 -1.12 9.08 21.17
C ARG A 37 -2.38 8.40 21.74
N LEU A 38 -2.75 7.25 21.19
CA LEU A 38 -3.89 6.45 21.65
C LEU A 38 -3.63 5.86 23.04
N ALA A 39 -2.44 5.31 23.29
CA ALA A 39 -2.07 4.72 24.58
C ALA A 39 -2.17 5.75 25.72
N ASN A 40 -1.64 6.97 25.51
CA ASN A 40 -1.77 8.06 26.48
C ASN A 40 -3.23 8.44 26.74
N GLY A 41 -4.05 8.48 25.69
CA GLY A 41 -5.47 8.77 25.80
C GLY A 41 -6.24 7.70 26.59
N LEU A 42 -5.97 6.43 26.32
CA LEU A 42 -6.57 5.30 27.03
C LEU A 42 -6.13 5.25 28.49
N SER A 43 -4.84 5.45 28.78
CA SER A 43 -4.30 5.49 30.15
C SER A 43 -4.94 6.60 30.98
N THR A 44 -5.17 7.78 30.39
CA THR A 44 -5.84 8.90 31.06
C THR A 44 -7.30 8.58 31.37
N MET A 45 -7.97 7.84 30.48
CA MET A 45 -9.40 7.53 30.58
C MET A 45 -9.69 6.36 31.52
N ASN A 46 -8.79 5.39 31.58
CA ASN A 46 -8.90 4.13 32.29
C ASN A 46 -7.71 3.98 33.25
N SER A 47 -7.70 4.75 34.34
CA SER A 47 -6.59 4.78 35.30
C SER A 47 -6.35 3.45 36.02
N GLN A 48 -7.31 2.53 35.95
CA GLN A 48 -7.22 1.18 36.48
C GLN A 48 -6.53 0.17 35.55
N TRP A 49 -6.34 0.49 34.27
CA TRP A 49 -5.68 -0.42 33.33
C TRP A 49 -4.18 -0.45 33.57
N ASP A 50 -3.60 -1.65 33.48
CA ASP A 50 -2.14 -1.83 33.46
C ASP A 50 -1.55 -1.58 32.06
N ASP A 51 -0.23 -1.54 31.99
CA ASP A 51 0.52 -1.26 30.77
C ASP A 51 0.24 -2.28 29.65
N GLU A 52 0.05 -3.57 30.00
CA GLU A 52 -0.23 -4.62 29.01
C GLU A 52 -1.62 -4.44 28.39
N LYS A 53 -2.63 -4.14 29.20
CA LYS A 53 -3.99 -3.85 28.71
C LYS A 53 -3.98 -2.61 27.81
N ILE A 54 -3.29 -1.54 28.22
CA ILE A 54 -3.15 -0.32 27.41
C ILE A 54 -2.47 -0.65 26.07
N PHE A 55 -1.37 -1.39 26.10
CA PHE A 55 -0.64 -1.76 24.88
C PHE A 55 -1.50 -2.59 23.92
N GLN A 56 -2.16 -3.65 24.38
CA GLN A 56 -2.96 -4.53 23.52
C GLN A 56 -4.21 -3.85 22.97
N GLU A 57 -4.92 -3.05 23.78
CA GLU A 57 -6.07 -2.29 23.31
C GLU A 57 -5.65 -1.26 22.27
N THR A 58 -4.54 -0.56 22.50
CA THR A 58 -4.00 0.41 21.53
C THR A 58 -3.57 -0.27 20.23
N ARG A 59 -2.85 -1.40 20.32
CA ARG A 59 -2.47 -2.21 19.16
C ARG A 59 -3.68 -2.66 18.36
N ARG A 60 -4.78 -3.05 19.04
CA ARG A 60 -6.03 -3.45 18.38
C ARG A 60 -6.67 -2.28 17.62
N ILE A 61 -6.69 -1.08 18.21
CA ILE A 61 -7.20 0.14 17.56
C ILE A 61 -6.36 0.49 16.33
N VAL A 62 -5.03 0.55 16.44
CA VAL A 62 -4.14 0.87 15.31
C VAL A 62 -4.30 -0.14 14.16
N GLY A 63 -4.43 -1.44 14.48
CA GLY A 63 -4.70 -2.46 13.46
C GLY A 63 -6.02 -2.21 12.73
N ALA A 64 -7.07 -1.83 13.46
CA ALA A 64 -8.36 -1.50 12.89
C ALA A 64 -8.34 -0.20 12.06
N GLU A 65 -7.59 0.82 12.47
CA GLU A 65 -7.38 2.03 11.68
C GLU A 65 -6.71 1.72 10.34
N MET A 66 -5.66 0.88 10.35
CA MET A 66 -5.00 0.42 9.12
C MET A 66 -5.97 -0.35 8.21
N GLN A 67 -6.75 -1.29 8.77
CA GLN A 67 -7.77 -2.01 8.02
C GLN A 67 -8.82 -1.05 7.42
N ALA A 68 -9.35 -0.12 8.20
CA ALA A 68 -10.32 0.85 7.71
C ALA A 68 -9.76 1.72 6.57
N ILE A 69 -8.52 2.22 6.70
CA ILE A 69 -7.85 3.01 5.66
C ILE A 69 -7.65 2.19 4.39
N VAL A 70 -7.15 0.96 4.50
CA VAL A 70 -6.86 0.10 3.32
C VAL A 70 -8.14 -0.19 2.54
N TYR A 71 -9.19 -0.67 3.20
CA TYR A 71 -10.42 -1.08 2.51
C TYR A 71 -11.29 0.10 2.06
N LYS A 72 -11.16 1.27 2.70
CA LYS A 72 -11.94 2.46 2.36
C LYS A 72 -11.26 3.39 1.35
N GLU A 73 -9.94 3.53 1.43
CA GLU A 73 -9.20 4.54 0.65
C GLU A 73 -8.32 3.90 -0.42
N TYR A 74 -7.56 2.86 -0.08
CA TYR A 74 -6.56 2.28 -1.00
C TYR A 74 -7.16 1.31 -2.02
N LEU A 75 -7.97 0.34 -1.58
CA LEU A 75 -8.51 -0.70 -2.46
C LEU A 75 -9.48 -0.16 -3.52
N PRO A 76 -10.39 0.79 -3.24
CA PRO A 76 -11.26 1.35 -4.28
C PRO A 76 -10.50 1.99 -5.43
N ILE A 77 -9.46 2.77 -5.13
CA ILE A 77 -8.59 3.39 -6.14
C ILE A 77 -7.84 2.31 -6.94
N THR A 78 -7.35 1.28 -6.25
CA THR A 78 -6.51 0.24 -6.86
C THR A 78 -7.32 -0.68 -7.78
N LEU A 79 -8.49 -1.12 -7.31
CA LEU A 79 -9.28 -2.19 -7.94
C LEU A 79 -10.45 -1.68 -8.80
N GLY A 80 -10.93 -0.47 -8.55
CA GLY A 80 -12.16 0.05 -9.14
C GLY A 80 -13.43 -0.51 -8.47
N ASP A 81 -14.53 0.23 -8.61
CA ASP A 81 -15.80 -0.03 -7.90
C ASP A 81 -16.43 -1.39 -8.25
N GLU A 82 -16.30 -1.81 -9.51
CA GLU A 82 -16.81 -3.10 -9.98
C GLU A 82 -16.13 -4.25 -9.21
N ARG A 83 -14.79 -4.24 -9.14
CA ARG A 83 -14.04 -5.29 -8.46
C ARG A 83 -14.20 -5.23 -6.95
N MET A 84 -14.28 -4.03 -6.36
CA MET A 84 -14.63 -3.88 -4.94
C MET A 84 -15.96 -4.55 -4.59
N THR A 85 -16.95 -4.41 -5.48
CA THR A 85 -18.27 -5.02 -5.33
C THR A 85 -18.21 -6.53 -5.53
N TYR A 86 -17.58 -6.99 -6.61
CA TYR A 86 -17.42 -8.41 -6.94
C TYR A 86 -16.78 -9.20 -5.78
N PHE A 87 -15.70 -8.66 -5.20
CA PHE A 87 -14.97 -9.29 -4.10
C PHE A 87 -15.49 -8.93 -2.70
N LYS A 88 -16.60 -8.17 -2.59
CA LYS A 88 -17.22 -7.76 -1.31
C LYS A 88 -16.27 -7.03 -0.36
N LEU A 89 -15.44 -6.15 -0.91
CA LEU A 89 -14.34 -5.51 -0.17
C LEU A 89 -14.78 -4.22 0.52
N TRP A 90 -15.87 -3.57 0.09
CA TRP A 90 -16.40 -2.37 0.72
C TRP A 90 -16.60 -2.55 2.24
N LEU A 91 -16.28 -1.51 3.01
CA LEU A 91 -16.70 -1.44 4.41
C LEU A 91 -18.23 -1.55 4.49
N SER A 92 -18.74 -2.17 5.55
CA SER A 92 -20.19 -2.32 5.70
C SER A 92 -20.85 -0.99 6.05
N ASP A 93 -21.91 -0.65 5.33
CA ASP A 93 -22.68 0.59 5.53
C ASP A 93 -23.54 0.49 6.80
N GLY A 94 -22.99 0.93 7.93
CA GLY A 94 -23.66 0.82 9.24
C GLY A 94 -23.82 -0.61 9.76
N GLY A 95 -23.44 -1.64 8.99
CA GLY A 95 -23.58 -3.05 9.34
C GLY A 95 -22.39 -3.63 10.11
N THR A 96 -22.35 -4.97 10.17
CA THR A 96 -21.20 -5.77 10.62
C THR A 96 -20.96 -6.88 9.60
N THR A 97 -19.74 -7.39 9.56
CA THR A 97 -19.38 -8.58 8.78
C THR A 97 -19.29 -9.80 9.69
N ARG A 98 -19.05 -10.98 9.09
CA ARG A 98 -18.90 -12.24 9.82
C ARG A 98 -17.65 -12.96 9.36
N TYR A 99 -16.88 -13.44 10.33
CA TYR A 99 -15.74 -14.31 10.10
C TYR A 99 -16.19 -15.64 9.45
N ASN A 100 -15.42 -16.11 8.46
CA ASN A 100 -15.59 -17.40 7.81
C ASN A 100 -14.34 -18.25 8.06
N ASN A 101 -14.48 -19.25 8.93
CA ASN A 101 -13.40 -20.17 9.31
C ASN A 101 -13.01 -21.19 8.23
N ASN A 102 -13.74 -21.23 7.11
CA ASN A 102 -13.38 -22.08 5.96
C ASN A 102 -12.46 -21.37 4.95
N LEU A 103 -12.13 -20.09 5.18
CA LEU A 103 -11.19 -19.35 4.34
C LEU A 103 -9.79 -19.42 4.92
N ASP A 104 -8.81 -19.76 4.09
CA ASP A 104 -7.40 -19.64 4.41
C ASP A 104 -6.93 -18.20 4.19
N PRO A 105 -6.52 -17.46 5.24
CA PRO A 105 -6.04 -16.08 5.12
C PRO A 105 -4.57 -15.99 4.69
N SER A 106 -3.89 -17.11 4.44
CA SER A 106 -2.50 -17.12 3.98
C SER A 106 -2.32 -16.33 2.68
N LEU A 107 -1.13 -15.75 2.51
CA LEU A 107 -0.81 -14.98 1.31
C LEU A 107 -0.49 -15.92 0.14
N TYR A 108 -1.14 -15.69 -0.99
CA TYR A 108 -0.78 -16.32 -2.25
C TYR A 108 0.62 -15.89 -2.70
N THR A 109 1.35 -16.84 -3.28
CA THR A 109 2.68 -16.56 -3.84
C THR A 109 2.55 -15.60 -5.03
N GLU A 110 1.52 -15.77 -5.86
CA GLU A 110 1.19 -14.90 -6.99
C GLU A 110 0.84 -13.48 -6.53
N PHE A 111 0.22 -13.32 -5.36
CA PHE A 111 -0.04 -12.02 -4.76
C PHE A 111 1.27 -11.32 -4.36
N SER A 112 2.10 -11.98 -3.57
CA SER A 112 3.30 -11.37 -2.96
C SER A 112 4.52 -11.26 -3.90
N ALA A 113 4.68 -12.20 -4.82
CA ALA A 113 5.81 -12.25 -5.74
C ALA A 113 5.53 -11.61 -7.11
N ALA A 114 4.26 -11.37 -7.48
CA ALA A 114 3.91 -10.70 -8.74
C ALA A 114 2.85 -9.61 -8.57
N ALA A 115 1.58 -9.95 -8.31
CA ALA A 115 0.47 -9.01 -8.48
C ALA A 115 0.61 -7.75 -7.62
N PHE A 116 0.95 -7.87 -6.33
CA PHE A 116 1.09 -6.73 -5.41
C PHE A 116 2.42 -5.96 -5.59
N ARG A 117 3.25 -6.35 -6.57
CA ARG A 117 4.43 -5.60 -7.01
C ARG A 117 4.13 -4.64 -8.15
N PHE A 118 2.87 -4.46 -8.53
CA PHE A 118 2.44 -3.43 -9.49
C PHE A 118 2.90 -2.02 -9.06
N GLY A 119 2.97 -1.77 -7.75
CA GLY A 119 3.38 -0.48 -7.20
C GLY A 119 4.79 -0.04 -7.62
N HIS A 120 5.63 -0.96 -8.10
CA HIS A 120 6.97 -0.63 -8.59
C HIS A 120 6.96 0.23 -9.86
N SER A 121 5.93 0.15 -10.71
CA SER A 121 5.79 1.06 -11.87
C SER A 121 5.33 2.45 -11.46
N LEU A 122 4.71 2.59 -10.28
CA LEU A 122 4.15 3.84 -9.78
C LEU A 122 5.20 4.74 -9.10
N ILE A 123 6.43 4.25 -8.93
CA ILE A 123 7.49 4.92 -8.20
C ILE A 123 8.02 6.14 -8.98
N ASN A 124 8.06 7.29 -8.32
CA ASN A 124 8.67 8.50 -8.85
C ASN A 124 10.20 8.51 -8.70
N SER A 125 10.90 9.14 -9.65
CA SER A 125 12.34 9.45 -9.51
C SER A 125 12.63 10.45 -8.39
N MET A 126 11.68 11.31 -8.03
CA MET A 126 11.89 12.38 -7.06
C MET A 126 10.93 12.24 -5.88
N ILE A 127 11.46 12.38 -4.67
CA ILE A 127 10.65 12.60 -3.45
C ILE A 127 10.58 14.08 -3.15
N ALA A 128 9.40 14.58 -2.81
CA ALA A 128 9.15 16.00 -2.55
C ALA A 128 8.89 16.26 -1.06
N TYR A 129 9.32 17.43 -0.58
CA TYR A 129 9.05 17.96 0.75
C TYR A 129 8.11 19.18 0.64
N SER A 130 7.20 19.38 1.59
CA SER A 130 6.26 20.51 1.62
C SER A 130 6.30 21.27 2.96
N PRO A 131 6.46 22.62 2.98
CA PRO A 131 6.71 23.47 1.82
C PRO A 131 8.05 23.12 1.16
N LEU A 132 8.20 23.40 -0.15
CA LEU A 132 9.39 23.03 -0.93
C LEU A 132 10.69 23.62 -0.35
N ASN A 133 10.61 24.62 0.51
CA ASN A 133 11.77 25.25 1.15
C ASN A 133 12.21 24.57 2.45
N ALA A 134 11.46 23.58 2.96
CA ALA A 134 11.68 23.02 4.30
C ALA A 134 13.02 22.27 4.45
N THR A 135 13.55 21.65 3.40
CA THR A 135 14.91 21.04 3.34
C THR A 135 15.14 20.44 1.95
N GLY A 136 15.65 21.21 0.99
CA GLY A 136 16.10 20.69 -0.32
C GLY A 136 15.00 20.35 -1.34
N GLY A 137 13.73 20.71 -1.09
CA GLY A 137 12.63 20.66 -2.07
C GLY A 137 12.29 19.29 -2.64
N ARG A 138 13.05 18.87 -3.66
CA ARG A 138 12.91 17.56 -4.30
C ARG A 138 14.26 16.87 -4.33
N ARG A 139 14.29 15.58 -3.99
CA ARG A 139 15.51 14.76 -3.99
C ARG A 139 15.32 13.52 -4.85
N PHE A 140 16.37 13.11 -5.54
CA PHE A 140 16.34 11.88 -6.34
C PHE A 140 16.28 10.65 -5.43
N LEU A 141 15.32 9.76 -5.69
CA LEU A 141 15.11 8.52 -4.93
C LEU A 141 16.38 7.67 -4.90
N ARG A 142 17.14 7.62 -6.00
CA ARG A 142 18.42 6.86 -6.08
C ARG A 142 19.46 7.25 -5.02
N ASN A 143 19.33 8.42 -4.39
CA ASN A 143 20.25 8.89 -3.36
C ASN A 143 19.70 8.74 -1.93
N GLU A 144 18.45 8.28 -1.80
CA GLU A 144 17.70 8.28 -0.55
C GLU A 144 17.48 6.85 -0.01
N PHE A 145 17.80 5.81 -0.79
CA PHE A 145 17.73 4.44 -0.30
C PHE A 145 18.59 4.25 0.94
N PHE A 146 17.99 3.71 2.01
CA PHE A 146 18.66 3.50 3.28
C PHE A 146 19.24 4.76 3.95
N GLN A 147 18.66 5.94 3.67
CA GLN A 147 19.07 7.23 4.23
C GLN A 147 17.93 7.90 5.05
N PRO A 148 17.45 7.29 6.15
CA PRO A 148 16.31 7.81 6.89
C PRO A 148 16.68 8.94 7.88
N PHE A 149 17.94 9.39 7.92
CA PHE A 149 18.51 10.15 9.04
C PHE A 149 17.90 11.54 9.21
N ASP A 150 17.53 12.20 8.12
CA ASP A 150 16.89 13.52 8.14
C ASP A 150 15.53 13.50 8.86
N LEU A 151 14.89 12.33 9.00
CA LEU A 151 13.62 12.23 9.72
C LEU A 151 13.79 12.59 11.21
N ARG A 152 14.97 12.39 11.79
CA ARG A 152 15.28 12.81 13.17
C ARG A 152 15.32 14.33 13.33
N GLN A 153 15.51 15.06 12.23
CA GLN A 153 15.55 16.52 12.23
C GLN A 153 14.15 17.14 12.03
N GLY A 154 13.09 16.35 12.18
CA GLY A 154 11.71 16.84 12.07
C GLY A 154 11.19 16.94 10.64
N THR A 155 11.77 16.20 9.68
CA THR A 155 11.35 16.27 8.27
C THR A 155 10.20 15.33 7.91
N THR A 156 9.68 14.53 8.85
CA THR A 156 8.59 13.57 8.64
C THR A 156 7.34 14.22 8.05
N GLY A 157 6.86 15.33 8.65
CA GLY A 157 5.69 16.05 8.17
C GLY A 157 5.89 16.65 6.77
N PRO A 158 6.96 17.43 6.54
CA PRO A 158 7.27 17.95 5.23
C PRO A 158 7.36 16.88 4.15
N LEU A 159 8.05 15.78 4.42
CA LEU A 159 8.22 14.69 3.45
C LEU A 159 6.86 14.06 3.09
N ILE A 160 6.09 13.61 4.09
CA ILE A 160 4.84 12.90 3.81
C ILE A 160 3.81 13.82 3.14
N SER A 161 3.78 15.10 3.53
CA SER A 161 2.93 16.09 2.87
C SER A 161 3.39 16.40 1.45
N GLY A 162 4.69 16.36 1.14
CA GLY A 162 5.18 16.56 -0.22
C GLY A 162 4.91 15.36 -1.12
N VAL A 163 5.07 14.14 -0.60
CA VAL A 163 4.72 12.90 -1.29
C VAL A 163 3.22 12.85 -1.61
N ALA A 164 2.34 13.15 -0.64
CA ALA A 164 0.89 13.17 -0.86
C ALA A 164 0.43 14.24 -1.88
N ARG A 165 1.27 15.24 -2.18
CA ARG A 165 1.00 16.29 -3.16
C ARG A 165 1.74 16.08 -4.48
N SER A 166 2.34 14.91 -4.67
CA SER A 166 3.05 14.54 -5.88
C SER A 166 2.29 13.41 -6.57
N PRO A 167 1.97 13.52 -7.87
CA PRO A 167 1.32 12.43 -8.59
C PRO A 167 2.26 11.23 -8.67
N ALA A 168 1.72 10.01 -8.59
CA ALA A 168 2.47 8.79 -8.87
C ALA A 168 2.82 8.70 -10.37
N GLN A 169 3.77 7.83 -10.72
CA GLN A 169 3.94 7.39 -12.11
C GLN A 169 2.75 6.54 -12.56
N TRP A 170 2.62 6.33 -13.87
CA TRP A 170 1.56 5.52 -14.44
C TRP A 170 1.76 4.02 -14.14
N PHE A 171 0.64 3.28 -14.12
CA PHE A 171 0.69 1.82 -14.18
C PHE A 171 0.99 1.42 -15.63
N ASP A 172 2.24 1.08 -15.90
CA ASP A 172 2.67 0.55 -17.19
C ASP A 172 3.95 -0.31 -17.06
N ARG A 173 4.44 -0.79 -18.20
CA ARG A 173 5.66 -1.59 -18.32
C ARG A 173 6.96 -0.78 -18.15
N ASN A 174 6.89 0.52 -17.88
CA ASN A 174 8.04 1.38 -17.71
C ASN A 174 8.28 1.64 -16.23
N MET A 175 9.55 1.79 -15.86
CA MET A 175 9.96 2.10 -14.50
C MET A 175 11.06 3.14 -14.55
N VAL A 176 11.10 4.01 -13.54
CA VAL A 176 12.12 5.05 -13.47
C VAL A 176 13.51 4.44 -13.24
N GLN A 177 14.54 5.07 -13.82
CA GLN A 177 15.92 4.60 -13.72
C GLN A 177 16.42 4.47 -12.28
N ASP A 178 15.87 5.26 -11.36
CA ASP A 178 16.18 5.20 -9.94
C ASP A 178 15.95 3.80 -9.33
N VAL A 179 15.07 2.99 -9.92
CA VAL A 179 14.81 1.59 -9.48
C VAL A 179 15.25 0.53 -10.48
N THR A 180 15.54 0.85 -11.75
CA THR A 180 16.03 -0.13 -12.74
C THR A 180 17.54 -0.13 -12.94
N ASN A 181 18.23 0.97 -12.61
CA ASN A 181 19.68 1.11 -12.82
C ASN A 181 20.43 1.50 -11.55
N TYR A 182 19.72 2.04 -10.56
CA TYR A 182 20.33 2.63 -9.36
C TYR A 182 19.69 2.13 -8.06
N LEU A 183 18.90 1.04 -8.10
CA LEU A 183 18.30 0.50 -6.89
C LEU A 183 19.41 0.10 -5.91
N TYR A 184 19.35 0.66 -4.70
CA TYR A 184 20.30 0.39 -3.62
C TYR A 184 21.77 0.61 -4.00
N ARG A 185 22.02 1.50 -4.96
CA ARG A 185 23.37 1.88 -5.35
C ARG A 185 24.19 2.34 -4.14
N ILE A 186 25.37 1.77 -3.95
CA ILE A 186 26.33 2.22 -2.95
C ILE A 186 26.89 3.57 -3.41
N ARG A 187 27.02 4.53 -2.49
CA ARG A 187 27.56 5.86 -2.82
C ARG A 187 28.99 5.74 -3.36
N GLY A 188 29.22 6.30 -4.54
CA GLY A 188 30.50 6.20 -5.25
C GLY A 188 30.45 5.26 -6.45
N ASP A 189 29.50 4.32 -6.48
CA ASP A 189 29.36 3.40 -7.59
C ASP A 189 28.67 4.07 -8.80
N GLU A 190 28.97 3.58 -9.99
CA GLU A 190 28.36 4.07 -11.24
C GLU A 190 26.98 3.45 -11.51
N ALA A 191 26.69 2.28 -10.91
CA ALA A 191 25.45 1.54 -11.12
C ALA A 191 24.96 0.87 -9.81
N GLY A 192 23.67 0.51 -9.78
CA GLY A 192 23.05 -0.28 -8.72
C GLY A 192 22.34 -1.51 -9.28
N LEU A 193 21.35 -1.99 -8.55
CA LEU A 193 20.52 -3.12 -8.95
C LEU A 193 19.38 -2.68 -9.89
N ASP A 194 18.74 -3.68 -10.50
CA ASP A 194 17.54 -3.52 -11.33
C ASP A 194 16.34 -4.23 -10.67
N LEU A 195 15.38 -3.44 -10.16
CA LEU A 195 14.17 -3.93 -9.52
C LEU A 195 13.28 -4.72 -10.48
N ALA A 196 13.20 -4.33 -11.75
CA ALA A 196 12.37 -5.02 -12.74
C ALA A 196 12.93 -6.41 -13.02
N SER A 197 14.24 -6.49 -13.29
CA SER A 197 14.95 -7.76 -13.48
C SER A 197 14.86 -8.65 -12.23
N ILE A 198 14.96 -8.09 -11.02
CA ILE A 198 14.77 -8.82 -9.76
C ILE A 198 13.35 -9.37 -9.64
N ASN A 199 12.31 -8.61 -10.01
CA ASN A 199 10.93 -9.10 -9.93
C ASN A 199 10.69 -10.27 -10.88
N ILE A 200 11.18 -10.17 -12.12
CA ILE A 200 11.11 -11.24 -13.12
C ILE A 200 11.81 -12.49 -12.57
N GLN A 201 13.07 -12.35 -12.15
CA GLN A 201 13.85 -13.47 -11.65
C GLN A 201 13.26 -14.07 -10.36
N ARG A 202 12.69 -13.25 -9.48
CA ARG A 202 11.99 -13.71 -8.27
C ARG A 202 10.72 -14.47 -8.59
N GLY A 203 9.99 -14.08 -9.63
CA GLY A 203 8.83 -14.85 -10.09
C GLY A 203 9.21 -16.27 -10.51
N ARG A 204 10.34 -16.40 -11.22
CA ARG A 204 10.89 -17.70 -11.64
C ARG A 204 11.39 -18.53 -10.45
N ASP A 205 12.11 -17.89 -9.53
CA ASP A 205 12.58 -18.50 -8.26
C ASP A 205 11.41 -19.08 -7.45
N HIS A 206 10.29 -18.37 -7.40
CA HIS A 206 9.08 -18.80 -6.69
C HIS A 206 8.23 -19.83 -7.47
N GLY A 207 8.63 -20.20 -8.69
CA GLY A 207 7.86 -21.11 -9.54
C GLY A 207 6.47 -20.57 -9.89
N LEU A 208 6.33 -19.26 -10.08
CA LEU A 208 5.05 -18.65 -10.45
C LEU A 208 4.53 -19.23 -11.77
N PRO A 209 3.21 -19.40 -11.92
CA PRO A 209 2.64 -19.88 -13.17
C PRO A 209 2.88 -18.87 -14.29
N PRO A 210 2.91 -19.34 -15.56
CA PRO A 210 2.81 -18.47 -16.71
C PRO A 210 1.70 -17.43 -16.59
N TYR A 211 1.95 -16.22 -17.07
CA TYR A 211 0.95 -15.15 -17.10
C TYR A 211 -0.38 -15.60 -17.70
N VAL A 212 -0.33 -16.32 -18.83
CA VAL A 212 -1.54 -16.76 -19.55
C VAL A 212 -2.40 -17.73 -18.76
N ASP A 213 -1.81 -18.52 -17.86
CA ASP A 213 -2.56 -19.44 -17.00
C ASP A 213 -3.37 -18.65 -15.97
N MET A 214 -2.77 -17.58 -15.42
CA MET A 214 -3.49 -16.68 -14.52
C MET A 214 -4.58 -15.89 -15.24
N VAL A 215 -4.36 -15.47 -16.48
CA VAL A 215 -5.43 -14.86 -17.30
C VAL A 215 -6.60 -15.82 -17.47
N HIS A 216 -6.35 -17.10 -17.81
CA HIS A 216 -7.42 -18.08 -17.97
C HIS A 216 -8.15 -18.37 -16.67
N PHE A 217 -7.42 -18.47 -15.55
CA PHE A 217 -8.00 -18.61 -14.21
C PHE A 217 -8.93 -17.44 -13.88
N CYS A 218 -8.44 -16.20 -14.02
CA CYS A 218 -9.20 -15.00 -13.68
C CYS A 218 -10.36 -14.70 -14.63
N ALA A 219 -10.29 -15.19 -15.86
CA ALA A 219 -11.36 -15.08 -16.84
C ALA A 219 -12.35 -16.26 -16.81
N ASP A 220 -12.23 -17.17 -15.83
CA ASP A 220 -13.00 -18.41 -15.74
C ASP A 220 -13.04 -19.19 -17.07
N ASN A 221 -11.90 -19.24 -17.76
CA ASN A 221 -11.73 -19.87 -19.07
C ASN A 221 -12.70 -19.38 -20.17
N SER A 222 -13.32 -18.20 -20.02
CA SER A 222 -14.27 -17.62 -20.99
C SER A 222 -13.66 -17.36 -22.37
N PHE A 223 -12.34 -17.19 -22.44
CA PHE A 223 -11.57 -17.15 -23.68
C PHE A 223 -10.23 -17.88 -23.52
N ARG A 224 -9.55 -18.12 -24.65
CA ARG A 224 -8.25 -18.81 -24.69
C ARG A 224 -7.21 -17.94 -25.37
N ILE A 225 -6.02 -17.93 -24.78
CA ILE A 225 -4.81 -17.34 -25.36
C ILE A 225 -3.94 -18.50 -25.84
N ARG A 226 -3.81 -18.66 -27.16
CA ARG A 226 -3.00 -19.71 -27.81
C ARG A 226 -1.77 -19.13 -28.50
N ARG A 227 -1.83 -17.86 -28.89
CA ARG A 227 -0.75 -17.10 -29.53
C ARG A 227 -0.79 -15.66 -29.03
N PHE A 228 0.30 -14.93 -29.22
CA PHE A 228 0.41 -13.53 -28.77
C PHE A 228 -0.75 -12.66 -29.26
N GLU A 229 -1.20 -12.81 -30.51
CA GLU A 229 -2.27 -11.99 -31.09
C GLU A 229 -3.61 -12.11 -30.35
N ASP A 230 -3.83 -13.23 -29.65
CA ASP A 230 -5.05 -13.42 -28.86
C ASP A 230 -5.10 -12.47 -27.66
N LEU A 231 -3.96 -12.02 -27.12
CA LEU A 231 -3.89 -11.07 -26.00
C LEU A 231 -4.51 -9.72 -26.37
N SER A 232 -4.15 -9.17 -27.53
CA SER A 232 -4.74 -7.93 -28.04
C SER A 232 -6.15 -8.12 -28.57
N LYS A 233 -6.44 -9.26 -29.21
CA LYS A 233 -7.78 -9.56 -29.75
C LYS A 233 -8.84 -9.62 -28.65
N ASN A 234 -8.50 -10.21 -27.50
CA ASN A 234 -9.38 -10.28 -26.33
C ASN A 234 -9.30 -9.03 -25.44
N LYS A 235 -8.65 -7.94 -25.91
CA LYS A 235 -8.51 -6.66 -25.20
C LYS A 235 -7.86 -6.78 -23.82
N VAL A 236 -7.00 -7.78 -23.61
CA VAL A 236 -6.24 -7.94 -22.36
C VAL A 236 -5.12 -6.89 -22.27
N MET A 237 -4.49 -6.60 -23.41
CA MET A 237 -3.45 -5.58 -23.56
C MET A 237 -3.52 -4.90 -24.93
N THR A 238 -2.77 -3.80 -25.08
CA THR A 238 -2.66 -3.11 -26.37
C THR A 238 -1.89 -3.96 -27.40
N TYR A 239 -2.10 -3.67 -28.69
CA TYR A 239 -1.32 -4.29 -29.76
C TYR A 239 0.19 -4.03 -29.60
N GLU A 240 0.57 -2.82 -29.18
CA GLU A 240 1.98 -2.47 -28.95
C GLU A 240 2.62 -3.34 -27.86
N ASN A 241 1.97 -3.45 -26.69
CA ASN A 241 2.46 -4.28 -25.59
C ASN A 241 2.57 -5.75 -26.01
N MET A 242 1.57 -6.26 -26.72
CA MET A 242 1.60 -7.62 -27.27
C MET A 242 2.80 -7.83 -28.21
N GLN A 243 3.09 -6.89 -29.12
CA GLN A 243 4.24 -6.98 -30.04
C GLN A 243 5.58 -6.90 -29.31
N LEU A 244 5.66 -6.20 -28.19
CA LEU A 244 6.87 -6.18 -27.35
C LEU A 244 7.07 -7.54 -26.67
N LEU A 245 6.01 -8.13 -26.11
CA LEU A 245 6.10 -9.47 -25.52
C LEU A 245 6.48 -10.51 -26.57
N LYS A 246 5.87 -10.48 -27.76
CA LYS A 246 6.20 -11.37 -28.89
C LYS A 246 7.66 -11.27 -29.34
N ARG A 247 8.29 -10.09 -29.18
CA ARG A 247 9.71 -9.89 -29.50
C ARG A 247 10.66 -10.45 -28.44
N ASN A 248 10.22 -10.57 -27.19
CA ASN A 248 11.08 -10.93 -26.06
C ASN A 248 10.85 -12.37 -25.55
N TYR A 249 9.66 -12.94 -25.79
CA TYR A 249 9.31 -14.30 -25.40
C TYR A 249 9.14 -15.20 -26.62
N ARG A 250 9.56 -16.45 -26.51
CA ARG A 250 9.48 -17.43 -27.61
C ARG A 250 8.05 -17.91 -27.82
N ASP A 251 7.36 -18.25 -26.74
CA ASP A 251 5.95 -18.64 -26.73
C ASP A 251 5.15 -17.69 -25.82
N VAL A 252 3.85 -17.54 -26.09
CA VAL A 252 2.95 -16.74 -25.24
C VAL A 252 2.83 -17.33 -23.84
N LYS A 253 3.09 -18.63 -23.68
CA LYS A 253 3.14 -19.36 -22.41
C LYS A 253 4.43 -19.12 -21.62
N ASP A 254 5.43 -18.46 -22.20
CA ASP A 254 6.69 -18.17 -21.49
C ASP A 254 6.63 -16.83 -20.74
N ILE A 255 5.56 -16.04 -20.90
CA ILE A 255 5.45 -14.70 -20.31
C ILE A 255 5.43 -14.80 -18.78
N ASP A 256 6.42 -14.20 -18.13
CA ASP A 256 6.48 -14.08 -16.66
C ASP A 256 5.26 -13.31 -16.13
N LEU A 257 4.65 -13.80 -15.04
CA LEU A 257 3.40 -13.27 -14.49
C LEU A 257 3.45 -11.76 -14.23
N TRP A 258 4.52 -11.27 -13.59
CA TRP A 258 4.67 -9.84 -13.27
C TRP A 258 4.79 -8.97 -14.53
N THR A 259 5.55 -9.43 -15.54
CA THR A 259 5.71 -8.72 -16.82
C THR A 259 4.39 -8.65 -17.59
N GLY A 260 3.64 -9.76 -17.61
CA GLY A 260 2.31 -9.80 -18.23
C GLY A 260 1.33 -8.84 -17.56
N ILE A 261 1.29 -8.83 -16.22
CA ILE A 261 0.45 -7.93 -15.43
C ILE A 261 0.71 -6.46 -15.77
N LEU A 262 1.96 -5.99 -15.78
CA LEU A 262 2.29 -4.60 -16.11
C LEU A 262 1.98 -4.21 -17.57
N SER A 263 1.75 -5.21 -18.42
CA SER A 263 1.45 -5.00 -19.84
C SER A 263 -0.05 -4.88 -20.12
N GLU A 264 -0.91 -5.12 -19.13
CA GLU A 264 -2.36 -5.10 -19.29
C GLU A 264 -2.93 -3.70 -19.49
N ILE A 265 -4.10 -3.63 -20.13
CA ILE A 265 -4.97 -2.46 -20.04
C ILE A 265 -5.61 -2.46 -18.64
N TYR A 266 -5.62 -1.31 -17.98
CA TYR A 266 -6.24 -1.15 -16.66
C TYR A 266 -7.77 -1.31 -16.74
N ASN A 267 -8.40 -1.78 -15.65
CA ASN A 267 -9.86 -1.80 -15.58
C ASN A 267 -10.43 -0.38 -15.42
N ASP A 268 -11.65 -0.15 -15.88
CA ASP A 268 -12.33 1.13 -15.69
C ASP A 268 -12.40 1.52 -14.20
N GLY A 269 -11.92 2.73 -13.88
CA GLY A 269 -11.87 3.25 -12.52
C GLY A 269 -10.81 2.60 -11.61
N ALA A 270 -9.96 1.71 -12.14
CA ALA A 270 -8.89 1.05 -11.41
C ALA A 270 -7.50 1.54 -11.86
N VAL A 271 -6.50 1.33 -11.01
CA VAL A 271 -5.09 1.55 -11.37
C VAL A 271 -4.52 0.37 -12.15
N ILE A 272 -4.97 -0.85 -11.86
CA ILE A 272 -4.36 -2.09 -12.38
C ILE A 272 -5.31 -2.87 -13.32
N GLY A 273 -4.73 -3.77 -14.09
CA GLY A 273 -5.44 -4.61 -15.07
C GLY A 273 -6.25 -5.78 -14.49
N PRO A 274 -6.98 -6.51 -15.35
CA PRO A 274 -7.92 -7.56 -14.96
C PRO A 274 -7.28 -8.70 -14.18
N THR A 275 -6.06 -9.13 -14.54
CA THR A 275 -5.40 -10.24 -13.86
C THR A 275 -4.93 -9.82 -12.47
N ALA A 276 -4.35 -8.62 -12.35
CA ALA A 276 -3.89 -8.10 -11.07
C ALA A 276 -5.07 -7.80 -10.13
N THR A 277 -6.15 -7.18 -10.63
CA THR A 277 -7.37 -6.94 -9.83
C THR A 277 -7.99 -8.24 -9.31
N CYS A 278 -7.97 -9.30 -10.11
CA CYS A 278 -8.44 -10.63 -9.71
C CYS A 278 -7.61 -11.22 -8.55
N VAL A 279 -6.29 -11.30 -8.70
CA VAL A 279 -5.39 -11.86 -7.66
C VAL A 279 -5.44 -11.03 -6.38
N VAL A 280 -5.35 -9.70 -6.50
CA VAL A 280 -5.40 -8.78 -5.36
C VAL A 280 -6.77 -8.84 -4.66
N GLY A 281 -7.87 -8.83 -5.42
CA GLY A 281 -9.21 -8.92 -4.87
C GLY A 281 -9.48 -10.24 -4.13
N LEU A 282 -9.04 -11.37 -4.69
CA LEU A 282 -9.12 -12.68 -4.05
C LEU A 282 -8.33 -12.73 -2.73
N GLN A 283 -7.14 -12.12 -2.69
CA GLN A 283 -6.32 -12.06 -1.49
C GLN A 283 -6.99 -11.20 -0.41
N PHE A 284 -7.39 -9.97 -0.75
CA PHE A 284 -8.01 -9.07 0.24
C PHE A 284 -9.37 -9.59 0.74
N ASN A 285 -10.12 -10.33 -0.08
CA ASN A 285 -11.33 -10.99 0.40
C ASN A 285 -11.00 -11.99 1.53
N ARG A 286 -9.94 -12.79 1.38
CA ARG A 286 -9.51 -13.76 2.39
C ARG A 286 -8.91 -13.09 3.62
N LEU A 287 -8.14 -12.01 3.43
CA LEU A 287 -7.64 -11.21 4.56
C LEU A 287 -8.78 -10.56 5.35
N LYS A 288 -9.90 -10.21 4.70
CA LYS A 288 -11.09 -9.67 5.38
C LYS A 288 -11.89 -10.75 6.10
N TYR A 289 -12.33 -11.76 5.36
CA TYR A 289 -13.30 -12.74 5.87
C TYR A 289 -12.65 -13.93 6.57
N GLY A 290 -11.38 -14.22 6.31
CA GLY A 290 -10.58 -15.26 6.96
C GLY A 290 -9.75 -14.78 8.15
N ASP A 291 -9.75 -13.47 8.45
CA ASP A 291 -9.20 -12.93 9.69
C ASP A 291 -10.29 -12.86 10.77
N ARG A 292 -10.13 -13.63 11.85
CA ARG A 292 -11.08 -13.63 12.98
C ARG A 292 -11.14 -12.27 13.70
N PHE A 293 -10.09 -11.46 13.61
CA PHE A 293 -9.96 -10.16 14.28
C PHE A 293 -10.17 -8.96 13.35
N TYR A 294 -10.65 -9.16 12.11
CA TYR A 294 -11.01 -8.04 11.24
C TYR A 294 -12.06 -7.16 11.90
N PHE A 295 -11.84 -5.84 11.88
CA PHE A 295 -12.46 -4.90 12.80
C PHE A 295 -13.99 -4.79 12.70
N GLU A 296 -14.60 -5.18 11.57
CA GLU A 296 -16.06 -5.16 11.40
C GLU A 296 -16.75 -6.48 11.73
N HIS A 297 -16.02 -7.53 12.11
CA HIS A 297 -16.65 -8.81 12.48
C HIS A 297 -17.35 -8.71 13.82
N ARG A 298 -18.61 -9.16 13.87
CA ARG A 298 -19.36 -9.34 15.12
C ARG A 298 -19.17 -10.74 15.72
N ASN A 299 -19.47 -10.85 17.01
CA ASN A 299 -19.51 -12.11 17.76
C ASN A 299 -18.20 -12.91 17.71
N GLN A 300 -17.06 -12.23 17.57
CA GLN A 300 -15.73 -12.81 17.69
C GLN A 300 -15.06 -12.29 18.96
N VAL A 301 -14.07 -13.03 19.45
CA VAL A 301 -13.20 -12.56 20.53
C VAL A 301 -12.47 -11.31 20.04
N GLY A 302 -12.62 -10.20 20.76
CA GLY A 302 -12.04 -8.91 20.38
C GLY A 302 -12.85 -8.09 19.38
N SER A 303 -14.07 -8.52 19.03
CA SER A 303 -15.01 -7.67 18.27
C SER A 303 -15.21 -6.33 18.97
N PHE A 304 -15.07 -5.24 18.21
CA PHE A 304 -15.42 -3.91 18.68
C PHE A 304 -16.93 -3.79 18.91
N SER A 305 -17.33 -2.93 19.85
CA SER A 305 -18.72 -2.52 19.97
C SER A 305 -19.18 -1.76 18.72
N TYR A 306 -20.49 -1.61 18.55
CA TYR A 306 -21.04 -0.86 17.42
C TYR A 306 -20.48 0.58 17.37
N GLN A 307 -20.45 1.27 18.51
CA GLN A 307 -19.95 2.64 18.62
C GLN A 307 -18.46 2.74 18.31
N GLN A 308 -17.65 1.82 18.86
CA GLN A 308 -16.22 1.75 18.59
C GLN A 308 -15.93 1.57 17.08
N MET A 309 -16.67 0.66 16.44
CA MET A 309 -16.55 0.40 14.99
C MET A 309 -16.95 1.63 14.16
N GLN A 310 -17.98 2.39 14.56
CA GLN A 310 -18.35 3.64 13.87
C GLN A 310 -17.26 4.70 13.97
N GLU A 311 -16.54 4.80 15.10
CA GLU A 311 -15.40 5.71 15.21
C GLU A 311 -14.25 5.29 14.29
N LEU A 312 -13.92 4.01 14.25
CA LEU A 312 -12.86 3.47 13.40
C LEU A 312 -13.12 3.74 11.91
N ARG A 313 -14.38 3.65 11.46
CA ARG A 313 -14.77 3.97 10.08
C ARG A 313 -14.51 5.43 9.69
N LYS A 314 -14.48 6.36 10.64
CA LYS A 314 -14.26 7.79 10.38
C LYS A 314 -12.79 8.12 10.11
N ILE A 315 -11.86 7.24 10.43
CA ILE A 315 -10.42 7.48 10.28
C ILE A 315 -9.99 7.44 8.82
N SER A 316 -9.09 8.36 8.45
CA SER A 316 -8.45 8.41 7.13
C SER A 316 -6.94 8.58 7.30
N LEU A 317 -6.16 8.22 6.29
CA LEU A 317 -4.71 8.43 6.34
C LEU A 317 -4.36 9.92 6.54
N ALA A 318 -5.11 10.82 5.91
CA ALA A 318 -4.92 12.27 6.09
C ALA A 318 -5.09 12.71 7.55
N LYS A 319 -6.10 12.16 8.26
CA LYS A 319 -6.30 12.44 9.70
C LYS A 319 -5.15 11.92 10.53
N ILE A 320 -4.69 10.69 10.31
CA ILE A 320 -3.56 10.10 11.03
C ILE A 320 -2.29 10.94 10.83
N ILE A 321 -2.02 11.39 9.60
CA ILE A 321 -0.90 12.29 9.32
C ILE A 321 -1.06 13.62 10.08
N CYS A 322 -2.22 14.26 10.01
CA CYS A 322 -2.50 15.52 10.70
C CYS A 322 -2.37 15.43 12.24
N LEU A 323 -2.74 14.29 12.84
CA LEU A 323 -2.70 14.09 14.30
C LEU A 323 -1.29 13.82 14.83
N ASN A 324 -0.37 13.35 13.98
CA ASN A 324 0.95 12.85 14.39
C ASN A 324 2.13 13.60 13.75
N THR A 325 1.85 14.71 13.09
CA THR A 325 2.85 15.60 12.48
C THR A 325 2.46 17.07 12.63
N GLU A 326 3.41 17.96 12.36
CA GLU A 326 3.26 19.41 12.39
C GLU A 326 2.56 19.99 11.14
N VAL A 327 2.19 19.14 10.18
CA VAL A 327 1.54 19.52 8.92
C VAL A 327 0.24 20.27 9.18
N LYS A 328 0.02 21.35 8.42
CA LYS A 328 -1.17 22.21 8.57
C LYS A 328 -2.27 21.92 7.56
N THR A 329 -1.92 21.35 6.41
CA THR A 329 -2.88 21.02 5.35
C THR A 329 -2.53 19.70 4.68
N MET A 330 -3.55 18.90 4.36
CA MET A 330 -3.42 17.66 3.61
C MET A 330 -4.50 17.58 2.54
N PRO A 331 -4.30 16.84 1.43
CA PRO A 331 -5.39 16.47 0.56
C PRO A 331 -6.49 15.75 1.35
N LEU A 332 -7.76 15.94 0.96
CA LEU A 332 -8.90 15.31 1.63
C LEU A 332 -8.74 13.79 1.74
N ASN A 333 -8.34 13.14 0.65
CA ASN A 333 -7.83 11.78 0.60
C ASN A 333 -6.33 11.83 0.26
N ALA A 334 -5.48 11.41 1.20
CA ALA A 334 -4.02 11.46 1.07
C ALA A 334 -3.46 10.51 -0.01
N MET A 335 -4.27 9.56 -0.50
CA MET A 335 -3.89 8.63 -1.57
C MET A 335 -4.18 9.15 -2.97
N LEU A 336 -4.92 10.26 -3.09
CA LEU A 336 -5.24 10.90 -4.36
C LEU A 336 -4.45 12.19 -4.51
N PHE A 337 -4.09 12.53 -5.75
CA PHE A 337 -3.48 13.81 -6.05
C PHE A 337 -4.45 14.96 -5.69
N ASN A 338 -3.92 16.09 -5.23
CA ASN A 338 -4.76 17.22 -4.84
C ASN A 338 -5.23 18.03 -6.06
N ASP A 339 -6.48 17.80 -6.48
CA ASP A 339 -7.14 18.52 -7.57
C ASP A 339 -8.44 19.18 -7.08
N ARG A 340 -9.35 19.53 -8.00
CA ARG A 340 -10.64 20.15 -7.65
C ARG A 340 -11.56 19.19 -6.87
N ASN A 341 -11.45 17.88 -7.11
CA ASN A 341 -12.27 16.85 -6.48
C ASN A 341 -11.63 16.32 -5.18
N ASN A 342 -10.34 16.57 -4.97
CA ASN A 342 -9.60 16.22 -3.78
C ASN A 342 -8.81 17.43 -3.23
N PRO A 343 -9.49 18.48 -2.73
CA PRO A 343 -8.84 19.72 -2.33
C PRO A 343 -7.93 19.56 -1.11
N LEU A 344 -7.00 20.50 -0.95
CA LEU A 344 -6.24 20.64 0.30
C LEU A 344 -7.16 21.21 1.39
N ILE A 345 -7.18 20.55 2.54
CA ILE A 345 -7.98 20.93 3.71
C ILE A 345 -7.09 21.11 4.94
N THR A 346 -7.50 21.98 5.86
CA THR A 346 -6.73 22.32 7.06
C THR A 346 -6.81 21.21 8.11
N CYS A 347 -5.71 20.84 8.76
CA CYS A 347 -5.70 19.77 9.76
C CYS A 347 -6.59 20.04 10.99
N ASN A 348 -7.19 21.24 11.12
CA ASN A 348 -8.10 21.58 12.21
C ASN A 348 -9.38 20.73 12.25
N TYR A 349 -9.81 20.10 11.15
CA TYR A 349 -10.93 19.14 11.16
C TYR A 349 -10.52 17.75 11.67
N ALA A 350 -9.22 17.45 11.71
CA ALA A 350 -8.76 16.13 12.07
C ALA A 350 -9.12 15.85 13.53
N ARG A 351 -9.94 14.83 13.71
CA ARG A 351 -10.30 14.26 15.01
C ARG A 351 -9.94 12.79 14.93
N GLY A 352 -9.21 12.32 15.93
CA GLY A 352 -8.93 10.89 16.09
C GLY A 352 -10.18 10.14 16.52
N VAL A 353 -10.01 8.84 16.78
CA VAL A 353 -11.05 8.00 17.38
C VAL A 353 -11.52 8.64 18.70
N ASP A 354 -12.83 8.74 18.89
CA ASP A 354 -13.40 9.11 20.19
C ASP A 354 -13.20 7.95 21.18
N LEU A 355 -12.19 8.10 22.04
CA LEU A 355 -11.82 7.07 23.00
C LEU A 355 -12.85 6.88 24.12
N SER A 356 -13.85 7.76 24.27
CA SER A 356 -14.89 7.61 25.30
C SER A 356 -15.65 6.28 25.21
N TYR A 357 -15.72 5.68 24.01
CA TYR A 357 -16.30 4.36 23.80
C TYR A 357 -15.41 3.19 24.23
N TRP A 358 -14.18 3.45 24.70
CA TRP A 358 -13.26 2.49 25.31
C TRP A 358 -13.12 2.69 26.82
N LYS A 359 -13.95 3.56 27.42
CA LYS A 359 -13.98 3.73 28.86
C LYS A 359 -14.59 2.50 29.54
N GLU A 360 -13.90 1.97 30.54
CA GLU A 360 -14.36 0.91 31.43
C GLU A 360 -14.52 1.41 32.87
#